data_AF-T1C772-F1
#
_entry.id   AF-T1C772-F1
#
_cell.length_a   1.000
_cell.length_b   1.000
_cell.length_c   1.000
_cell.angle_alpha   90.00
_cell.angle_beta   90.00
_cell.angle_gamma   90.00
#
_symmetry.space_group_name_H-M   'P 1'
#
loop_
_entity.id
_entity.type
_entity.pdbx_description
1 polymer ?
#
loop_
_entity_poly.entity_id
_entity_poly.type
_entity_poly.pdbx_seq_one_letter_code
_entity_poly.pdbx_strand_id
1 'polypeptide(L)'
;MRVAVHYHRSEADALALTASLNRLRPDSARAIQTDLTDCARIRPLVETVHAFWGRLDVLVNNASSFYATPLEAVSERSFNDLVGTNLKAPLFL
;
A
#
# COMPACT_ATOMS: atom_id res chain seq x y z
N MET A 1 7.41 -12.38 -13.52
CA MET A 1 6.61 -11.29 -12.93
C MET A 1 7.48 -10.48 -11.97
N ARG A 2 7.21 -9.19 -11.78
CA ARG A 2 7.85 -8.36 -10.75
C ARG A 2 6.76 -7.82 -9.85
N VAL A 3 7.03 -7.63 -8.56
CA VAL A 3 6.02 -7.21 -7.59
C VAL A 3 6.57 -6.10 -6.70
N ALA A 4 5.93 -4.93 -6.72
CA ALA A 4 6.11 -3.93 -5.68
C ALA A 4 5.15 -4.26 -4.53
N VAL A 5 5.68 -4.49 -3.33
CA VAL A 5 4.90 -4.78 -2.12
C VAL A 5 4.78 -3.49 -1.33
N HIS A 6 3.57 -2.91 -1.33
CA HIS A 6 3.26 -1.79 -0.46
C HIS A 6 3.12 -2.25 0.99
N TYR A 7 3.56 -1.42 1.94
CA TYR A 7 3.24 -1.54 3.35
C TYR A 7 3.04 -0.17 4.00
N HIS A 8 2.28 -0.14 5.10
CA HIS A 8 2.23 1.03 6.00
C HIS A 8 3.06 0.75 7.27
N ARG A 9 2.64 -0.25 8.07
CA ARG A 9 3.24 -0.53 9.39
C ARG A 9 4.01 -1.85 9.46
N SER A 10 3.75 -2.79 8.55
CA SER A 10 4.35 -4.13 8.54
C SER A 10 5.70 -4.17 7.81
N GLU A 11 6.63 -3.31 8.21
CA GLU A 11 7.94 -3.18 7.55
C GLU A 11 8.72 -4.50 7.55
N ALA A 12 8.86 -5.12 8.72
CA ALA A 12 9.63 -6.35 8.86
C ALA A 12 9.09 -7.47 7.95
N ASP A 13 7.76 -7.65 7.90
CA ASP A 13 7.12 -8.67 7.07
C ASP A 13 7.27 -8.37 5.57
N ALA A 14 7.12 -7.10 5.17
CA ALA A 14 7.29 -6.68 3.77
C ALA A 14 8.74 -6.90 3.30
N LEU A 15 9.72 -6.55 4.12
CA LEU A 15 11.14 -6.77 3.83
C LEU A 15 11.46 -8.27 3.78
N ALA A 16 10.94 -9.06 4.72
CA ALA A 16 11.13 -10.52 4.73
C ALA A 16 10.55 -11.19 3.48
N LEU A 17 9.33 -10.80 3.09
CA LEU A 17 8.66 -11.32 1.90
C LEU A 17 9.47 -10.97 0.63
N THR A 18 9.83 -9.70 0.44
CA THR A 18 10.56 -9.26 -0.75
C THR A 18 11.95 -9.88 -0.83
N ALA A 19 12.64 -10.05 0.29
CA ALA A 19 13.89 -10.82 0.35
C ALA A 19 13.70 -12.28 -0.07
N SER A 20 12.62 -12.94 0.39
CA SER A 20 12.31 -14.32 0.00
C SER A 20 12.06 -14.47 -1.50
N LEU A 21 11.29 -13.55 -2.09
CA LEU A 21 11.00 -13.54 -3.52
C LEU A 21 12.27 -13.29 -4.35
N ASN A 22 13.14 -12.37 -3.89
CA ASN A 22 14.41 -12.08 -4.54
C ASN A 22 15.42 -13.23 -4.46
N ARG A 23 15.37 -14.08 -3.42
CA ARG A 23 16.16 -15.33 -3.38
C ARG A 23 15.72 -16.32 -4.46
N LEU A 24 14.42 -16.39 -4.76
CA LEU A 24 13.89 -17.27 -5.81
C LEU A 24 14.15 -16.72 -7.22
N ARG A 25 14.06 -15.40 -7.38
CA ARG A 25 14.38 -14.70 -8.63
C ARG A 25 14.95 -13.31 -8.33
N PRO A 26 16.21 -13.03 -8.66
CA PRO A 26 16.80 -11.70 -8.46
C PRO A 26 16.00 -10.57 -9.12
N ASP A 27 15.96 -9.40 -8.47
CA ASP A 27 15.23 -8.19 -8.93
C ASP A 27 13.75 -8.46 -9.28
N SER A 28 13.08 -9.31 -8.49
CA SER A 28 11.68 -9.67 -8.70
C SER A 28 10.71 -9.02 -7.73
N ALA A 29 11.19 -8.48 -6.61
CA ALA A 29 10.34 -7.83 -5.63
C ALA A 29 11.02 -6.64 -4.95
N ARG A 30 10.23 -5.61 -4.62
CA ARG A 30 10.70 -4.44 -3.86
C ARG A 30 9.62 -4.00 -2.88
N ALA A 31 10.00 -3.60 -1.67
CA ALA A 31 9.06 -3.08 -0.68
C ALA A 31 8.99 -1.55 -0.79
N ILE A 32 7.80 -0.97 -0.61
CA ILE A 32 7.62 0.49 -0.55
C ILE A 32 6.71 0.84 0.63
N GLN A 33 7.17 1.74 1.48
CA GLN A 33 6.40 2.29 2.60
C GLN A 33 5.61 3.52 2.16
N THR A 34 4.31 3.56 2.44
CA THR A 34 3.49 4.78 2.31
C THR A 34 2.25 4.67 3.18
N ASP A 35 1.84 5.76 3.82
CA ASP A 35 0.49 5.87 4.39
C ASP A 35 -0.50 6.23 3.27
N LEU A 36 -1.40 5.31 2.95
CA LEU A 36 -2.39 5.51 1.89
C LEU A 36 -3.53 6.45 2.29
N THR A 37 -3.69 6.77 3.57
CA THR A 37 -4.67 7.77 3.99
C THR A 37 -4.28 9.19 3.54
N ASP A 38 -3.00 9.43 3.25
CA ASP A 38 -2.51 10.67 2.65
C ASP A 38 -2.45 10.56 1.11
N CYS A 39 -3.51 11.02 0.45
CA CYS A 39 -3.59 10.98 -1.02
C CYS A 39 -2.52 11.82 -1.72
N ALA A 40 -1.88 12.79 -1.05
CA ALA A 40 -0.77 13.52 -1.66
C ALA A 40 0.45 12.60 -1.92
N ARG A 41 0.52 11.45 -1.24
CA ARG A 41 1.61 10.47 -1.37
C ARG A 41 1.37 9.42 -2.45
N ILE A 42 0.15 9.31 -2.98
CA ILE A 42 -0.21 8.30 -3.99
C ILE A 42 0.58 8.52 -5.30
N ARG A 43 0.62 9.74 -5.80
CA ARG A 43 1.36 10.06 -7.03
C ARG A 43 2.87 9.76 -6.88
N PRO A 44 3.56 10.20 -5.82
CA PRO A 44 4.94 9.79 -5.53
C PRO A 44 5.15 8.27 -5.40
N LEU A 45 4.18 7.54 -4.82
CA LEU A 45 4.24 6.08 -4.71
C LEU A 45 4.24 5.42 -6.10
N VAL A 46 3.33 5.81 -6.98
CA VAL A 46 3.26 5.27 -8.35
C VAL A 46 4.52 5.62 -9.15
N GLU A 47 5.03 6.85 -9.01
CA GLU A 47 6.29 7.27 -9.64
C GLU A 47 7.49 6.44 -9.15
N THR A 48 7.52 6.09 -7.86
CA THR A 48 8.55 5.21 -7.29
C THR A 48 8.47 3.80 -7.89
N VAL A 49 7.26 3.22 -7.99
CA VAL A 49 7.06 1.91 -8.65
C VAL A 49 7.47 1.96 -10.11
N HIS A 50 7.09 3.03 -10.82
CA HIS A 50 7.48 3.23 -12.21
C HIS A 50 9.00 3.36 -12.37
N ALA A 51 9.70 4.03 -11.44
CA ALA A 51 11.15 4.16 -11.48
C ALA A 51 11.90 2.83 -11.31
N PHE A 52 11.28 1.81 -10.69
CA PHE A 52 11.91 0.50 -10.52
C PHE A 52 12.04 -0.28 -11.82
N TRP A 53 10.98 -0.29 -12.65
CA TRP A 53 10.89 -1.18 -13.82
C TRP A 53 10.26 -0.56 -15.07
N GLY A 54 9.93 0.73 -15.04
CA GLY A 54 9.41 1.51 -16.16
C GLY A 54 7.94 1.24 -16.53
N ARG A 55 7.20 0.47 -15.73
CA ARG A 55 5.79 0.15 -15.96
C ARG A 55 5.07 -0.33 -14.69
N LEU A 56 3.75 -0.19 -14.67
CA LEU A 56 2.83 -0.80 -13.71
C LEU A 56 1.67 -1.43 -14.50
N ASP A 57 1.62 -2.76 -14.53
CA ASP A 57 0.65 -3.49 -15.36
C ASP A 57 -0.61 -3.91 -14.59
N VAL A 58 -0.47 -4.14 -13.28
CA VAL A 58 -1.52 -4.66 -12.42
C VAL A 58 -1.44 -3.95 -11.08
N LEU A 59 -2.58 -3.46 -10.61
CA LEU A 59 -2.78 -2.90 -9.28
C LEU A 59 -3.70 -3.83 -8.48
N VAL A 60 -3.31 -4.13 -7.23
CA VAL A 60 -4.12 -4.92 -6.30
C VAL A 60 -4.40 -4.07 -5.06
N ASN A 61 -5.62 -3.54 -4.97
CA ASN A 61 -6.09 -2.76 -3.83
C ASN A 61 -6.45 -3.71 -2.66
N ASN A 62 -5.44 -4.10 -1.88
CA ASN A 62 -5.60 -4.99 -0.73
C ASN A 62 -5.44 -4.30 0.64
N ALA A 63 -4.81 -3.13 0.70
CA ALA A 63 -4.65 -2.40 1.96
C ALA A 63 -6.03 -2.03 2.53
N SER A 64 -6.28 -2.39 3.78
CA SER A 64 -7.55 -2.15 4.43
C SER A 64 -7.39 -1.90 5.94
N SER A 65 -8.13 -0.93 6.44
CA SER A 65 -8.37 -0.75 7.88
C SER A 65 -9.73 -1.37 8.21
N PHE A 66 -9.79 -2.24 9.21
CA PHE A 66 -11.02 -2.94 9.56
C PHE A 66 -11.17 -3.07 11.08
N TYR A 67 -12.14 -2.35 11.64
CA TYR A 67 -12.53 -2.42 13.04
C TYR A 67 -13.93 -1.85 13.23
N ALA A 68 -14.64 -2.32 14.26
CA ALA A 68 -15.97 -1.84 14.57
C ALA A 68 -15.93 -0.36 15.00
N THR A 69 -16.78 0.46 14.39
CA THR A 69 -16.99 1.85 14.79
C THR A 69 -18.48 2.07 14.97
N PRO A 70 -19.01 1.90 16.20
CA PRO A 70 -20.41 2.23 16.52
C PRO A 70 -20.74 3.67 16.11
N LEU A 71 -21.97 3.94 15.71
CA LEU A 71 -22.38 5.25 15.17
C LEU A 71 -22.13 6.38 16.16
N GLU A 72 -22.39 6.13 17.44
CA GLU A 72 -22.18 7.05 18.56
C GLU A 72 -20.70 7.35 18.85
N ALA A 73 -19.78 6.51 18.35
CA ALA A 73 -18.34 6.62 18.54
C ALA A 73 -17.60 7.03 17.26
N VAL A 74 -18.33 7.40 16.19
CA VAL A 74 -17.72 7.90 14.95
C VAL A 74 -16.97 9.19 15.25
N SER A 75 -15.73 9.25 14.77
CA SER A 75 -14.88 10.43 14.83
C SER A 75 -14.32 10.69 13.43
N GLU A 76 -13.87 11.92 13.17
CA GLU A 76 -13.17 12.22 11.91
C GLU A 76 -11.95 11.33 11.72
N ARG A 77 -11.26 10.97 12.81
CA ARG A 77 -10.10 10.08 12.76
C ARG A 77 -10.47 8.67 12.27
N SER A 78 -11.49 8.04 12.86
CA SER A 78 -11.92 6.70 12.44
C SER A 78 -12.54 6.72 11.04
N PHE A 79 -13.26 7.80 10.69
CA PHE A 79 -13.74 8.01 9.33
C PHE A 79 -12.60 8.11 8.32
N ASN A 80 -11.60 8.96 8.58
CA ASN A 80 -10.46 9.16 7.70
C ASN A 80 -9.61 7.90 7.54
N ASP A 81 -9.47 7.09 8.58
CA ASP A 81 -8.73 5.83 8.48
C ASP A 81 -9.50 4.76 7.68
N LEU A 82 -10.77 4.52 8.00
CA LEU A 82 -11.61 3.53 7.32
C LEU A 82 -11.91 3.94 5.87
N VAL A 83 -12.42 5.16 5.65
CA VAL A 83 -12.78 5.65 4.31
C VAL A 83 -11.52 6.00 3.51
N GLY A 84 -10.51 6.56 4.16
CA GLY A 84 -9.23 6.89 3.51
C GLY A 84 -8.55 5.64 2.95
N THR A 85 -8.41 4.60 3.77
CA THR A 85 -7.74 3.36 3.34
C THR A 85 -8.60 2.51 2.41
N ASN A 86 -9.89 2.31 2.72
CA ASN A 86 -10.70 1.32 2.02
C ASN A 86 -11.42 1.85 0.75
N LEU A 87 -11.59 3.17 0.62
CA LEU A 87 -12.32 3.78 -0.50
C LEU A 87 -11.49 4.82 -1.24
N LYS A 88 -11.02 5.84 -0.51
CA LYS A 88 -10.35 6.99 -1.11
C LYS A 88 -9.04 6.57 -1.79
N ALA A 89 -8.17 5.86 -1.09
CA ALA A 89 -6.91 5.42 -1.67
C ALA A 89 -7.09 4.53 -2.91
N PRO A 90 -7.91 3.46 -2.89
CA PRO A 90 -8.20 2.66 -4.08
C PRO A 90 -8.74 3.46 -5.28
N LEU A 91 -9.49 4.54 -5.04
CA LEU A 91 -10.02 5.40 -6.09
C LEU A 91 -8.95 6.28 -6.75
N PHE A 92 -7.94 6.72 -6.00
CA PHE A 92 -6.90 7.63 -6.49
C PHE A 92 -5.60 6.93 -6.92
N LEU A 93 -5.47 5.62 -6.67
CA LEU A 93 -4.39 4.75 -7.17
C LEU A 93 -4.63 4.35 -8.62
#